data_AF-A0A6G0R7E0-F1
#
_entry.id   AF-A0A6G0R7E0-F1
#
_cell.length_a   1.000
_cell.length_b   1.000
_cell.length_c   1.000
_cell.angle_alpha   90.00
_cell.angle_beta   90.00
_cell.angle_gamma   90.00
#
_symmetry.space_group_name_H-M   'P 1'
#
loop_
_entity.id
_entity.type
_entity.pdbx_description
1 polymer ?
#
loop_
_entity_poly.entity_id
_entity_poly.type
_entity_poly.pdbx_seq_one_letter_code
_entity_poly.pdbx_strand_id
1 'polypeptide(L)'
;MNNVFVADASAMREGTVGPYGFIMYIGREAADQAKSFIAANGNGGGGGGSNSTCSSFETGVDYLNNDLSSSPSSTAAGCCAICSATAGCKAFTWTDQSGGTCWLKSGKGSTQSKSGAISAVLQTSSTSSCSTIEDNTDYTGADIGNKPSSSVDGCCSICTATTGCGAYTWTNYNGGTCWLKSSKGSGNTKSGAKSAVVSGSSGGGGGSSTSSCSAIEEGVDYTGNDVGSAVSGTAEGCCAICQAKTGCKAYTWTNYNSGTCWLKSGKSGTTSSSSARSAQVSSSSTSTTCSLVNDVDYKGNDLASAPSAPSGTGAGCCDICRATSGCKAFTWTSQSGGTCWLKSAQGTSSPLTGAVSGAI
;
A
#
# COMPACT_ATOMS: atom_id res chain seq x y z
N MET A 1 -23.68 -32.36 19.33
CA MET A 1 -23.88 -33.52 18.44
C MET A 1 -23.02 -33.25 17.22
N ASN A 2 -21.89 -33.94 17.08
CA ASN A 2 -20.99 -33.76 15.96
C ASN A 2 -21.25 -34.88 14.96
N ASN A 3 -21.70 -34.53 13.77
CA ASN A 3 -21.86 -35.49 12.68
C ASN A 3 -20.47 -35.88 12.18
N VAL A 4 -20.11 -37.15 12.34
CA VAL A 4 -18.90 -37.73 11.75
C VAL A 4 -19.26 -38.25 10.36
N PHE A 5 -18.69 -37.66 9.33
CA PHE A 5 -18.77 -38.20 7.97
C PHE A 5 -17.58 -39.13 7.74
N VAL A 6 -17.86 -40.43 7.62
CA VAL A 6 -16.88 -41.43 7.16
C VAL A 6 -17.10 -41.62 5.66
N ALA A 7 -16.15 -41.17 4.84
CA ALA A 7 -16.09 -41.53 3.43
C ALA A 7 -14.98 -42.58 3.27
N ASP A 8 -15.36 -43.84 3.05
CA ASP A 8 -14.45 -44.88 2.58
C ASP A 8 -14.21 -44.65 1.08
N ALA A 9 -13.21 -43.83 0.77
CA ALA A 9 -12.68 -43.72 -0.58
C ALA A 9 -11.46 -44.62 -0.68
N SER A 10 -11.70 -45.91 -0.95
CA SER A 10 -10.67 -46.79 -1.49
C SER A 10 -10.13 -46.18 -2.79
N ALA A 11 -9.01 -45.47 -2.70
CA ALA A 11 -8.30 -44.91 -3.84
C ALA A 11 -7.72 -46.05 -4.69
N MET A 12 -8.49 -46.51 -5.67
CA MET A 12 -8.07 -47.56 -6.59
C MET A 12 -7.10 -46.98 -7.61
N ARG A 13 -5.99 -47.70 -7.82
CA ARG A 13 -4.95 -47.38 -8.81
C ARG A 13 -5.55 -47.31 -10.22
N GLU A 14 -5.00 -46.42 -11.03
CA GLU A 14 -5.37 -46.21 -12.43
C GLU A 14 -5.38 -47.53 -13.22
N GLY A 15 -6.52 -47.90 -13.82
CA GLY A 15 -6.63 -49.05 -14.73
C GLY A 15 -7.64 -50.17 -14.39
N THR A 16 -8.42 -50.10 -13.31
CA THR A 16 -9.37 -51.18 -12.99
C THR A 16 -10.76 -50.91 -13.58
N VAL A 17 -11.05 -51.47 -14.75
CA VAL A 17 -12.40 -51.51 -15.35
C VAL A 17 -13.23 -52.63 -14.70
N GLY A 18 -14.30 -52.26 -13.99
CA GLY A 18 -15.37 -53.19 -13.63
C GLY A 18 -16.26 -53.50 -14.84
N PRO A 19 -16.95 -54.65 -14.89
CA PRO A 19 -17.59 -55.20 -16.09
C PRO A 19 -18.79 -54.41 -16.64
N TYR A 20 -19.08 -53.22 -16.10
CA TYR A 20 -20.25 -52.41 -16.46
C TYR A 20 -19.93 -51.03 -17.03
N GLY A 21 -18.70 -50.74 -17.45
CA GLY A 21 -18.43 -49.67 -18.45
C GLY A 21 -18.90 -48.23 -18.13
N PHE A 22 -19.30 -47.91 -16.90
CA PHE A 22 -19.56 -46.55 -16.47
C PHE A 22 -18.30 -46.01 -15.80
N ILE A 23 -17.59 -45.11 -16.47
CA ILE A 23 -16.54 -44.33 -15.82
C ILE A 23 -17.20 -43.52 -14.70
N MET A 24 -16.85 -43.80 -13.45
CA MET A 24 -17.31 -43.07 -12.27
C MET A 24 -16.70 -41.66 -12.23
N TYR A 25 -17.12 -40.80 -13.15
CA TYR A 25 -16.76 -39.38 -13.21
C TYR A 25 -17.16 -38.65 -11.91
N ILE A 26 -18.29 -39.04 -11.33
CA ILE A 26 -18.84 -38.45 -10.10
C ILE A 26 -17.89 -38.63 -8.91
N GLY A 27 -17.20 -39.79 -8.81
CA GLY A 27 -16.28 -40.05 -7.69
C GLY A 27 -15.01 -39.20 -7.76
N ARG A 28 -14.46 -38.99 -8.97
CA ARG A 28 -13.31 -38.13 -9.21
C ARG A 28 -13.66 -36.65 -8.99
N GLU A 29 -14.80 -36.22 -9.50
CA GLU A 29 -15.28 -34.84 -9.33
C GLU A 29 -15.64 -34.54 -7.87
N ALA A 30 -16.27 -35.47 -7.16
CA ALA A 30 -16.51 -35.34 -5.73
C ALA A 30 -15.20 -35.30 -4.92
N ALA A 31 -14.18 -36.06 -5.33
CA ALA A 31 -12.86 -36.01 -4.71
C ALA A 31 -12.13 -34.69 -5.00
N ASP A 32 -12.23 -34.13 -6.20
CA ASP A 32 -11.66 -32.83 -6.55
C ASP A 32 -12.39 -31.67 -5.84
N GLN A 33 -13.71 -31.77 -5.66
CA GLN A 33 -14.51 -30.84 -4.86
C GLN A 33 -14.18 -30.95 -3.36
N ALA A 34 -14.04 -32.17 -2.83
CA ALA A 34 -13.63 -32.39 -1.44
C ALA A 34 -12.20 -31.92 -1.19
N LYS A 35 -11.27 -32.14 -2.13
CA LYS A 35 -9.90 -31.63 -2.08
C LYS A 35 -9.86 -30.11 -2.09
N SER A 36 -10.70 -29.47 -2.90
CA SER A 36 -10.83 -28.01 -2.95
C SER A 36 -11.47 -27.45 -1.66
N PHE A 37 -12.44 -28.15 -1.08
CA PHE A 37 -13.07 -27.80 0.20
C PHE A 37 -12.12 -27.99 1.39
N ILE A 38 -11.34 -29.06 1.41
CA ILE A 38 -10.31 -29.32 2.44
C ILE A 38 -9.16 -28.32 2.32
N ALA A 39 -8.75 -27.94 1.11
CA ALA A 39 -7.80 -26.85 0.90
C ALA A 39 -8.34 -25.49 1.39
N ALA A 40 -9.66 -25.28 1.33
CA ALA A 40 -10.32 -24.05 1.79
C ALA A 40 -10.58 -24.01 3.32
N ASN A 41 -10.73 -25.17 3.99
CA ASN A 41 -11.15 -25.25 5.40
C ASN A 41 -10.18 -26.05 6.31
N GLY A 42 -9.02 -26.47 5.81
CA GLY A 42 -8.08 -27.33 6.52
C GLY A 42 -7.22 -26.67 7.61
N ASN A 43 -7.42 -25.39 7.93
CA ASN A 43 -6.71 -24.77 9.05
C ASN A 43 -7.63 -23.86 9.85
N GLY A 44 -8.19 -24.42 10.93
CA GLY A 44 -8.69 -23.61 12.03
C GLY A 44 -7.53 -22.82 12.64
N GLY A 45 -7.35 -21.58 12.18
CA GLY A 45 -6.46 -20.59 12.80
C GLY A 45 -5.40 -19.99 11.87
N GLY A 46 -5.71 -18.80 11.33
CA GLY A 46 -4.74 -17.71 11.12
C GLY A 46 -3.74 -17.78 9.95
N GLY A 47 -3.95 -16.94 8.93
CA GLY A 47 -2.87 -16.20 8.27
C GLY A 47 -2.31 -16.68 6.92
N GLY A 48 -2.76 -16.03 5.83
CA GLY A 48 -2.00 -15.69 4.60
C GLY A 48 -1.99 -16.73 3.47
N GLY A 49 -2.37 -16.46 2.22
CA GLY A 49 -2.87 -15.27 1.50
C GLY A 49 -3.34 -15.79 0.12
N SER A 50 -4.40 -15.31 -0.52
CA SER A 50 -4.86 -13.95 -0.78
C SER A 50 -6.38 -13.82 -0.55
N ASN A 51 -6.78 -12.89 0.30
CA ASN A 51 -8.17 -12.60 0.61
C ASN A 51 -8.84 -11.95 -0.62
N SER A 52 -9.61 -12.68 -1.42
CA SER A 52 -10.42 -12.07 -2.49
C SER A 52 -11.88 -12.41 -2.26
N THR A 53 -12.62 -11.41 -1.78
CA THR A 53 -14.06 -11.45 -1.56
C THR A 53 -14.78 -11.15 -2.88
N CYS A 54 -16.08 -11.42 -3.01
CA CYS A 54 -16.86 -10.87 -4.13
C CYS A 54 -17.76 -9.75 -3.62
N SER A 55 -18.12 -8.84 -4.52
CA SER A 55 -19.12 -7.81 -4.25
C SER A 55 -20.45 -8.45 -3.86
N SER A 56 -21.36 -7.65 -3.29
CA SER A 56 -22.75 -8.06 -3.11
C SER A 56 -23.34 -8.58 -4.42
N PHE A 57 -24.12 -9.66 -4.33
CA PHE A 57 -24.72 -10.31 -5.49
C PHE A 57 -25.84 -9.48 -6.10
N GLU A 58 -25.76 -9.26 -7.41
CA GLU A 58 -26.78 -8.60 -8.22
C GLU A 58 -27.73 -9.68 -8.77
N THR A 59 -28.88 -9.85 -8.12
CA THR A 59 -29.92 -10.79 -8.54
C THR A 59 -30.71 -10.26 -9.73
N GLY A 60 -31.01 -11.11 -10.71
CA GLY A 60 -31.73 -10.75 -11.92
C GLY A 60 -30.86 -10.00 -12.95
N VAL A 61 -29.55 -10.01 -12.79
CA VAL A 61 -28.60 -9.24 -13.62
C VAL A 61 -27.61 -10.19 -14.28
N ASP A 62 -27.43 -10.03 -15.59
CA ASP A 62 -26.41 -10.69 -16.40
C ASP A 62 -25.38 -9.67 -16.88
N TYR A 63 -24.10 -9.92 -16.63
CA TYR A 63 -23.00 -9.16 -17.22
C TYR A 63 -22.72 -9.65 -18.64
N LEU A 64 -22.97 -8.80 -19.63
CA LEU A 64 -22.77 -9.12 -21.04
C LEU A 64 -21.30 -8.94 -21.46
N ASN A 65 -20.86 -9.81 -22.37
CA ASN A 65 -19.52 -9.81 -22.96
C ASN A 65 -18.41 -10.09 -21.93
N ASN A 66 -17.14 -9.96 -22.38
CA ASN A 66 -15.93 -10.21 -21.59
C ASN A 66 -15.81 -11.65 -21.07
N ASP A 67 -16.52 -12.60 -21.68
CA ASP A 67 -16.47 -14.02 -21.33
C ASP A 67 -15.07 -14.60 -21.54
N LEU A 68 -14.55 -15.25 -20.50
CA LEU A 68 -13.28 -15.98 -20.52
C LEU A 68 -13.51 -17.47 -20.71
N SER A 69 -14.36 -18.04 -19.87
CA SER A 69 -14.69 -19.45 -19.82
C SER A 69 -15.93 -19.65 -18.97
N SER A 70 -16.46 -20.87 -18.95
CA SER A 70 -17.51 -21.27 -18.02
C SER A 70 -17.05 -22.41 -17.12
N SER A 71 -17.68 -22.54 -15.96
CA SER A 71 -17.42 -23.64 -15.03
C SER A 71 -18.70 -23.98 -14.26
N PRO A 72 -18.93 -25.27 -13.94
CA PRO A 72 -20.10 -25.68 -13.17
C PRO A 72 -20.00 -25.21 -11.72
N SER A 73 -21.12 -24.76 -11.15
CA SER A 73 -21.27 -24.48 -9.72
C SER A 73 -22.74 -24.50 -9.34
N SER A 74 -23.08 -25.28 -8.31
CA SER A 74 -24.45 -25.37 -7.79
C SER A 74 -24.96 -24.06 -7.15
N THR A 75 -24.07 -23.12 -6.86
CA THR A 75 -24.44 -21.83 -6.23
C THR A 75 -23.65 -20.65 -6.82
N ALA A 76 -24.25 -19.46 -6.79
CA ALA A 76 -23.56 -18.22 -7.14
C ALA A 76 -22.36 -17.92 -6.23
N ALA A 77 -22.42 -18.34 -4.95
CA ALA A 77 -21.29 -18.22 -4.02
C ALA A 77 -20.08 -19.05 -4.46
N GLY A 78 -20.30 -20.26 -4.98
CA GLY A 78 -19.22 -21.09 -5.55
C GLY A 78 -18.52 -20.43 -6.74
N CYS A 79 -19.25 -19.64 -7.54
CA CYS A 79 -18.63 -18.90 -8.66
C CYS A 79 -17.63 -17.84 -8.23
N CYS A 80 -17.79 -17.28 -7.02
CA CYS A 80 -16.82 -16.34 -6.49
C CYS A 80 -15.45 -17.00 -6.31
N ALA A 81 -15.43 -18.18 -5.68
CA ALA A 81 -14.20 -18.95 -5.47
C ALA A 81 -13.58 -19.38 -6.81
N ILE A 82 -14.40 -19.88 -7.74
CA ILE A 82 -13.95 -20.29 -9.07
C ILE A 82 -13.33 -19.10 -9.82
N CYS A 83 -13.99 -17.93 -9.81
CA CYS A 83 -13.46 -16.73 -10.44
C CYS A 83 -12.15 -16.28 -9.76
N SER A 84 -12.07 -16.34 -8.43
CA SER A 84 -10.83 -15.98 -7.70
C SER A 84 -9.62 -16.85 -8.07
N ALA A 85 -9.86 -18.12 -8.42
CA ALA A 85 -8.82 -19.05 -8.84
C ALA A 85 -8.53 -19.00 -10.35
N THR A 86 -9.37 -18.33 -11.13
CA THR A 86 -9.25 -18.28 -12.59
C THR A 86 -8.44 -17.08 -13.03
N ALA A 87 -7.29 -17.33 -13.65
CA ALA A 87 -6.41 -16.27 -14.16
C ALA A 87 -7.18 -15.32 -15.10
N GLY A 88 -7.12 -14.02 -14.79
CA GLY A 88 -7.80 -12.98 -15.56
C GLY A 88 -9.28 -12.80 -15.25
N CYS A 89 -9.91 -13.65 -14.43
CA CYS A 89 -11.31 -13.47 -14.04
C CYS A 89 -11.44 -12.31 -13.02
N LYS A 90 -12.34 -11.38 -13.33
CA LYS A 90 -12.65 -10.22 -12.48
C LYS A 90 -14.14 -10.10 -12.16
N ALA A 91 -14.99 -10.83 -12.87
CA ALA A 91 -16.42 -10.85 -12.63
C ALA A 91 -17.03 -12.17 -13.10
N PHE A 92 -18.24 -12.48 -12.67
CA PHE A 92 -18.99 -13.63 -13.17
C PHE A 92 -20.49 -13.34 -13.25
N THR A 93 -21.18 -14.07 -14.14
CA THR A 93 -22.64 -14.28 -14.07
C THR A 93 -22.89 -15.74 -13.73
N TRP A 94 -23.64 -16.06 -12.69
CA TRP A 94 -24.19 -17.39 -12.44
C TRP A 94 -25.58 -17.51 -13.04
N THR A 95 -25.88 -18.69 -13.59
CA THR A 95 -27.22 -19.07 -14.09
C THR A 95 -27.54 -20.48 -13.62
N ASP A 96 -28.83 -20.81 -13.54
CA ASP A 96 -29.34 -22.16 -13.22
C ASP A 96 -29.15 -23.19 -14.35
N GLN A 97 -28.55 -22.79 -15.47
CA GLN A 97 -28.28 -23.66 -16.61
C GLN A 97 -27.45 -24.88 -16.20
N SER A 98 -27.89 -26.07 -16.63
CA SER A 98 -27.21 -27.36 -16.39
C SER A 98 -26.98 -27.68 -14.90
N GLY A 99 -27.88 -27.27 -14.02
CA GLY A 99 -27.73 -27.47 -12.57
C GLY A 99 -26.85 -26.43 -11.89
N GLY A 100 -26.50 -25.36 -12.60
CA GLY A 100 -25.71 -24.23 -12.11
C GLY A 100 -24.42 -24.05 -12.90
N THR A 101 -24.31 -22.92 -13.61
CA THR A 101 -23.16 -22.58 -14.45
C THR A 101 -22.66 -21.17 -14.12
N CYS A 102 -21.35 -21.03 -13.87
CA CYS A 102 -20.62 -19.78 -13.76
C CYS A 102 -20.06 -19.37 -15.12
N TRP A 103 -20.46 -18.21 -15.60
CA TRP A 103 -19.89 -17.54 -16.77
C TRP A 103 -18.81 -16.57 -16.26
N LEU A 104 -17.54 -16.98 -16.36
CA LEU A 104 -16.39 -16.26 -15.83
C LEU A 104 -15.95 -15.18 -16.82
N LYS A 105 -15.69 -13.97 -16.34
CA LYS A 105 -15.48 -12.79 -17.18
C LYS A 105 -14.25 -12.01 -16.77
N SER A 106 -13.60 -11.38 -17.74
CA SER A 106 -12.41 -10.55 -17.53
C SER A 106 -12.70 -9.18 -16.92
N GLY A 107 -13.98 -8.82 -16.74
CA GLY A 107 -14.45 -7.57 -16.13
C GLY A 107 -15.97 -7.45 -16.15
N LYS A 108 -16.54 -6.50 -15.38
CA LYS A 108 -17.96 -6.16 -15.44
C LYS A 108 -18.25 -5.43 -16.75
N GLY A 109 -18.95 -6.11 -17.66
CA GLY A 109 -19.44 -5.51 -18.91
C GLY A 109 -20.77 -4.77 -18.74
N SER A 110 -21.44 -4.49 -19.85
CA SER A 110 -22.81 -3.96 -19.84
C SER A 110 -23.75 -4.93 -19.10
N THR A 111 -24.70 -4.40 -18.34
CA THR A 111 -25.66 -5.21 -17.59
C THR A 111 -26.97 -5.37 -18.35
N GLN A 112 -27.53 -6.58 -18.33
CA GLN A 112 -28.88 -6.85 -18.82
C GLN A 112 -29.72 -7.47 -17.70
N SER A 113 -30.99 -7.09 -17.61
CA SER A 113 -31.94 -7.76 -16.72
C SER A 113 -32.26 -9.14 -17.29
N LYS A 114 -31.96 -10.20 -16.53
CA LYS A 114 -32.20 -11.60 -16.88
C LYS A 114 -32.66 -12.36 -15.65
N SER A 115 -33.91 -12.84 -15.69
CA SER A 115 -34.48 -13.62 -14.59
C SER A 115 -33.62 -14.86 -14.31
N GLY A 116 -33.34 -15.14 -13.04
CA GLY A 116 -32.51 -16.28 -12.62
C GLY A 116 -30.99 -16.07 -12.70
N ALA A 117 -30.51 -14.98 -13.31
CA ALA A 117 -29.09 -14.65 -13.34
C ALA A 117 -28.66 -13.99 -12.02
N ILE A 118 -27.47 -14.34 -11.51
CA ILE A 118 -26.86 -13.72 -10.34
C ILE A 118 -25.44 -13.32 -10.68
N SER A 119 -25.14 -12.03 -10.70
CA SER A 119 -23.81 -11.55 -11.06
C SER A 119 -23.04 -10.96 -9.88
N ALA A 120 -21.72 -11.02 -9.94
CA ALA A 120 -20.85 -10.37 -8.97
C ALA A 120 -19.50 -10.01 -9.59
N VAL A 121 -18.84 -9.01 -9.01
CA VAL A 121 -17.45 -8.66 -9.33
C VAL A 121 -16.57 -9.26 -8.25
N LEU A 122 -15.43 -9.84 -8.64
CA LEU A 122 -14.41 -10.26 -7.70
C LEU A 122 -13.82 -9.00 -7.06
N GLN A 123 -14.11 -8.81 -5.79
CA GLN A 123 -13.37 -7.87 -4.96
C GLN A 123 -12.06 -8.56 -4.63
N THR A 124 -11.07 -8.36 -5.49
CA THR A 124 -9.71 -8.47 -4.99
C THR A 124 -9.69 -7.61 -3.72
N SER A 125 -9.33 -8.19 -2.56
CA SER A 125 -8.70 -7.35 -1.55
C SER A 125 -7.35 -6.99 -2.15
N SER A 126 -7.37 -6.18 -3.20
CA SER A 126 -6.51 -5.03 -3.18
C SER A 126 -6.79 -4.42 -1.81
N THR A 127 -5.83 -4.54 -0.91
CA THR A 127 -5.44 -3.35 -0.17
C THR A 127 -5.43 -2.24 -1.22
N SER A 128 -6.56 -1.54 -1.38
CA SER A 128 -6.80 -0.76 -2.58
C SER A 128 -5.73 0.30 -2.62
N SER A 129 -4.68 0.04 -3.41
CA SER A 129 -3.62 1.00 -3.65
C SER A 129 -4.17 2.16 -4.46
N CYS A 130 -5.47 2.20 -4.78
CA CYS A 130 -6.15 3.36 -5.32
C CYS A 130 -7.43 3.68 -4.55
N SER A 131 -7.77 4.97 -4.51
CA SER A 131 -9.00 5.51 -3.96
C SER A 131 -10.21 5.09 -4.78
N THR A 132 -11.40 5.38 -4.26
CA THR A 132 -12.65 5.29 -5.01
C THR A 132 -12.54 6.05 -6.34
N ILE A 133 -13.12 5.47 -7.40
CA ILE A 133 -13.20 6.09 -8.73
C ILE A 133 -14.16 7.28 -8.69
N GLU A 134 -13.68 8.43 -9.18
CA GLU A 134 -14.47 9.62 -9.45
C GLU A 134 -14.97 9.58 -10.91
N ASP A 135 -16.27 9.40 -11.09
CA ASP A 135 -16.91 9.42 -12.40
C ASP A 135 -17.02 10.83 -12.99
N ASN A 136 -17.00 10.90 -14.33
CA ASN A 136 -17.09 12.13 -15.13
C ASN A 136 -16.09 13.22 -14.72
N THR A 137 -14.94 12.80 -14.22
CA THR A 137 -13.91 13.69 -13.68
C THR A 137 -12.61 13.42 -14.39
N ASP A 138 -12.00 14.46 -14.95
CA ASP A 138 -10.66 14.45 -15.52
C ASP A 138 -9.74 15.24 -14.60
N TYR A 139 -8.80 14.56 -13.95
CA TYR A 139 -7.70 15.28 -13.31
C TYR A 139 -6.90 15.99 -14.40
N THR A 140 -6.54 17.24 -14.19
CA THR A 140 -5.73 18.00 -15.16
C THR A 140 -4.39 18.40 -14.55
N GLY A 141 -3.36 18.37 -15.39
CA GLY A 141 -1.98 18.64 -14.98
C GLY A 141 -1.32 17.42 -14.33
N ALA A 142 -0.04 17.60 -14.01
CA ALA A 142 0.82 16.56 -13.43
C ALA A 142 0.95 15.29 -14.29
N ASP A 143 0.67 15.35 -15.59
CA ASP A 143 0.74 14.21 -16.51
C ASP A 143 2.20 13.74 -16.69
N ILE A 144 2.45 12.46 -16.40
CA ILE A 144 3.76 11.81 -16.54
C ILE A 144 3.79 10.81 -17.70
N GLY A 145 2.67 10.62 -18.38
CA GLY A 145 2.55 9.81 -19.57
C GLY A 145 1.20 9.13 -19.68
N ASN A 146 1.05 8.27 -20.69
CA ASN A 146 -0.15 7.49 -20.91
C ASN A 146 0.15 6.03 -21.26
N LYS A 147 -0.82 5.16 -20.96
CA LYS A 147 -0.78 3.72 -21.29
C LYS A 147 -2.16 3.22 -21.68
N PRO A 148 -2.27 2.26 -22.60
CA PRO A 148 -3.56 1.66 -22.95
C PRO A 148 -4.09 0.81 -21.79
N SER A 149 -5.40 0.87 -21.56
CA SER A 149 -6.13 -0.01 -20.64
C SER A 149 -7.61 -0.03 -21.00
N SER A 150 -8.16 -1.21 -21.23
CA SER A 150 -9.58 -1.41 -21.54
C SER A 150 -10.52 -1.16 -20.34
N SER A 151 -9.97 -0.96 -19.14
CA SER A 151 -10.76 -0.73 -17.92
C SER A 151 -10.12 0.31 -17.01
N VAL A 152 -10.94 1.06 -16.28
CA VAL A 152 -10.50 2.01 -15.27
C VAL A 152 -9.75 1.33 -14.13
N ASP A 153 -10.14 0.11 -13.75
CA ASP A 153 -9.44 -0.69 -12.72
C ASP A 153 -8.03 -1.08 -13.16
N GLY A 154 -7.83 -1.34 -14.45
CA GLY A 154 -6.51 -1.60 -15.02
C GLY A 154 -5.56 -0.40 -14.88
N CYS A 155 -6.09 0.83 -14.85
CA CYS A 155 -5.26 2.03 -14.65
C CYS A 155 -4.68 2.12 -13.25
N CYS A 156 -5.35 1.56 -12.23
CA CYS A 156 -4.79 1.50 -10.89
C CYS A 156 -3.49 0.67 -10.88
N SER A 157 -3.54 -0.54 -11.44
CA SER A 157 -2.36 -1.40 -11.55
C SER A 157 -1.24 -0.75 -12.36
N ILE A 158 -1.57 -0.13 -13.50
CA ILE A 158 -0.59 0.57 -14.34
C ILE A 158 0.05 1.72 -13.59
N CYS A 159 -0.74 2.53 -12.87
CA CYS A 159 -0.22 3.65 -12.10
C CYS A 159 0.65 3.16 -10.93
N THR A 160 0.24 2.13 -10.18
CA THR A 160 1.07 1.55 -9.11
C THR A 160 2.40 0.98 -9.59
N ALA A 161 2.45 0.47 -10.83
CA ALA A 161 3.67 -0.04 -11.44
C ALA A 161 4.53 1.06 -12.10
N THR A 162 4.00 2.29 -12.22
CA THR A 162 4.69 3.40 -12.88
C THR A 162 5.34 4.29 -11.82
N THR A 163 6.66 4.32 -11.81
CA THR A 163 7.44 5.17 -10.90
C THR A 163 6.99 6.63 -11.00
N GLY A 164 6.63 7.19 -9.84
CA GLY A 164 6.19 8.58 -9.74
C GLY A 164 4.74 8.82 -10.14
N CYS A 165 3.91 7.78 -10.33
CA CYS A 165 2.47 7.92 -10.56
C CYS A 165 1.70 7.92 -9.23
N GLY A 166 0.98 9.02 -8.97
CA GLY A 166 0.14 9.20 -7.79
C GLY A 166 -1.34 9.32 -8.10
N ALA A 167 -1.74 9.52 -9.36
CA ALA A 167 -3.13 9.53 -9.78
C ALA A 167 -3.27 9.16 -11.26
N TYR A 168 -4.47 8.87 -11.72
CA TYR A 168 -4.74 8.65 -13.13
C TYR A 168 -6.14 9.17 -13.52
N THR A 169 -6.28 9.55 -14.79
CA THR A 169 -7.59 9.66 -15.47
C THR A 169 -7.66 8.55 -16.50
N TRP A 170 -8.73 7.77 -16.53
CA TRP A 170 -9.07 6.89 -17.64
C TRP A 170 -10.08 7.56 -18.58
N THR A 171 -9.89 7.40 -19.88
CA THR A 171 -10.88 7.79 -20.91
C THR A 171 -11.06 6.68 -21.93
N ASN A 172 -12.18 6.71 -22.67
CA ASN A 172 -12.45 5.76 -23.76
C ASN A 172 -11.65 6.04 -25.06
N TYR A 173 -10.57 6.82 -24.98
CA TYR A 173 -9.71 7.12 -26.12
C TYR A 173 -8.99 5.84 -26.58
N ASN A 174 -9.00 5.56 -27.88
CA ASN A 174 -8.39 4.36 -28.51
C ASN A 174 -8.78 3.01 -27.86
N GLY A 175 -10.05 2.86 -27.45
CA GLY A 175 -10.52 1.63 -26.79
C GLY A 175 -10.15 1.53 -25.31
N GLY A 176 -9.65 2.62 -24.73
CA GLY A 176 -9.34 2.77 -23.31
C GLY A 176 -7.90 3.20 -23.09
N THR A 177 -7.71 4.38 -22.50
CA THR A 177 -6.40 4.97 -22.22
C THR A 177 -6.33 5.51 -20.79
N CYS A 178 -5.27 5.15 -20.06
CA CYS A 178 -4.89 5.71 -18.78
C CYS A 178 -3.94 6.89 -18.99
N TRP A 179 -4.34 8.06 -18.55
CA TRP A 179 -3.53 9.27 -18.44
C TRP A 179 -2.95 9.33 -17.03
N LEU A 180 -1.69 8.92 -16.92
CA LEU A 180 -0.97 8.75 -15.66
C LEU A 180 -0.43 10.09 -15.17
N LYS A 181 -0.55 10.31 -13.86
CA LYS A 181 -0.24 11.58 -13.23
C LYS A 181 0.58 11.38 -11.98
N SER A 182 1.45 12.33 -11.68
CA SER A 182 2.26 12.26 -10.46
C SER A 182 1.49 12.54 -9.18
N SER A 183 0.35 13.25 -9.28
CA SER A 183 -0.52 13.54 -8.13
C SER A 183 -1.94 13.90 -8.61
N LYS A 184 -2.89 14.02 -7.66
CA LYS A 184 -4.23 14.50 -7.95
C LYS A 184 -4.17 15.99 -8.32
N GLY A 185 -4.38 16.29 -9.61
CA GLY A 185 -4.55 17.65 -10.11
C GLY A 185 -5.97 18.18 -9.89
N SER A 186 -6.28 19.34 -10.50
CA SER A 186 -7.65 19.88 -10.48
C SER A 186 -8.59 18.96 -11.25
N GLY A 187 -9.67 18.52 -10.60
CA GLY A 187 -10.73 17.74 -11.23
C GLY A 187 -11.63 18.64 -12.05
N ASN A 188 -11.62 18.46 -13.37
CA ASN A 188 -12.54 19.11 -14.29
C ASN A 188 -13.64 18.13 -14.69
N THR A 189 -14.88 18.61 -14.74
CA THR A 189 -16.01 17.80 -15.19
C THR A 189 -15.85 17.45 -16.67
N LYS A 190 -15.71 16.16 -16.97
CA LYS A 190 -15.58 15.65 -18.33
C LYS A 190 -16.35 14.34 -18.47
N SER A 191 -17.42 14.38 -19.24
CA SER A 191 -18.29 13.22 -19.46
C SER A 191 -17.50 12.00 -19.97
N GLY A 192 -17.65 10.86 -19.29
CA GLY A 192 -16.98 9.60 -19.65
C GLY A 192 -15.54 9.45 -19.17
N ALA A 193 -14.94 10.47 -18.55
CA ALA A 193 -13.65 10.34 -17.86
C ALA A 193 -13.86 9.71 -16.46
N LYS A 194 -12.93 8.86 -16.02
CA LYS A 194 -12.98 8.22 -14.70
C LYS A 194 -11.62 8.35 -14.03
N SER A 195 -11.54 8.99 -12.88
CA SER A 195 -10.26 9.30 -12.22
C SER A 195 -10.12 8.66 -10.85
N ALA A 196 -8.89 8.36 -10.42
CA ALA A 196 -8.62 7.97 -9.05
C ALA A 196 -7.17 8.27 -8.64
N VAL A 197 -6.94 8.33 -7.33
CA VAL A 197 -5.63 8.55 -6.70
C VAL A 197 -5.08 7.21 -6.27
N VAL A 198 -3.76 7.01 -6.31
CA VAL A 198 -3.12 5.81 -5.76
C VAL A 198 -2.97 5.99 -4.23
N SER A 199 -3.69 5.22 -3.42
CA SER A 199 -3.49 5.06 -1.97
C SER A 199 -2.04 4.64 -1.68
N GLY A 200 -1.29 5.53 -1.04
CA GLY A 200 0.18 5.48 -0.91
C GLY A 200 0.85 6.72 -1.51
N SER A 201 0.12 7.45 -2.35
CA SER A 201 0.52 8.73 -2.96
C SER A 201 -0.65 9.71 -2.93
N SER A 202 -1.28 9.87 -1.75
CA SER A 202 -2.27 10.93 -1.56
C SER A 202 -1.59 12.18 -1.01
N GLY A 203 -1.22 13.08 -1.93
CA GLY A 203 -1.16 14.49 -1.61
C GLY A 203 -2.59 15.05 -1.61
N GLY A 204 -3.09 15.43 -0.42
CA GLY A 204 -4.08 16.49 -0.29
C GLY A 204 -5.37 16.18 0.48
N GLY A 205 -5.34 16.37 1.80
CA GLY A 205 -6.31 17.24 2.48
C GLY A 205 -7.50 16.60 3.19
N GLY A 206 -7.32 16.26 4.48
CA GLY A 206 -8.43 16.14 5.43
C GLY A 206 -8.21 15.17 6.60
N GLY A 207 -7.42 15.57 7.59
CA GLY A 207 -7.54 15.03 8.97
C GLY A 207 -6.62 13.88 9.38
N SER A 208 -5.48 14.26 9.97
CA SER A 208 -4.76 13.58 11.07
C SER A 208 -3.94 12.29 10.81
N SER A 209 -2.63 12.45 11.00
CA SER A 209 -1.54 11.48 11.27
C SER A 209 -1.03 10.65 10.08
N THR A 210 0.20 10.77 9.55
CA THR A 210 1.51 11.20 10.09
C THR A 210 2.45 11.74 8.98
N SER A 211 2.32 13.01 8.59
CA SER A 211 3.22 13.63 7.61
C SER A 211 4.52 14.12 8.27
N SER A 212 5.64 13.46 7.94
CA SER A 212 6.99 13.74 8.44
C SER A 212 7.71 14.90 7.70
N CYS A 213 6.97 15.87 7.15
CA CYS A 213 7.49 17.14 6.62
C CYS A 213 6.64 18.33 7.05
N SER A 214 7.26 19.51 7.13
CA SER A 214 6.58 20.76 7.40
C SER A 214 5.72 21.17 6.21
N ALA A 215 4.86 22.17 6.39
CA ALA A 215 4.20 22.81 5.27
C ALA A 215 5.23 23.34 4.25
N ILE A 216 4.85 23.31 2.97
CA ILE A 216 5.67 23.81 1.86
C ILE A 216 5.61 25.34 1.85
N GLU A 217 6.78 25.97 1.80
CA GLU A 217 7.00 27.39 1.55
C GLU A 217 7.07 27.62 0.04
N GLU A 218 6.00 28.19 -0.53
CA GLU A 218 5.91 28.54 -1.95
C GLU A 218 6.76 29.78 -2.27
N GLY A 219 7.48 29.75 -3.40
CA GLY A 219 8.29 30.86 -3.86
C GLY A 219 9.60 31.06 -3.08
N VAL A 220 10.00 30.08 -2.27
CA VAL A 220 11.16 30.15 -1.37
C VAL A 220 12.18 29.10 -1.76
N ASP A 221 13.42 29.52 -1.99
CA ASP A 221 14.58 28.65 -2.14
C ASP A 221 15.42 28.68 -0.86
N TYR A 222 15.66 27.53 -0.24
CA TYR A 222 16.67 27.41 0.80
C TYR A 222 18.06 27.39 0.14
N THR A 223 18.96 28.29 0.54
CA THR A 223 20.29 28.40 -0.06
C THR A 223 21.36 27.73 0.79
N GLY A 224 22.26 27.00 0.11
CA GLY A 224 23.37 26.27 0.72
C GLY A 224 22.96 24.94 1.38
N ASN A 225 23.92 24.33 2.09
CA ASN A 225 23.74 23.08 2.83
C ASN A 225 23.31 21.86 2.00
N ASP A 226 23.52 21.88 0.68
CA ASP A 226 23.16 20.78 -0.22
C ASP A 226 23.95 19.50 0.11
N VAL A 227 23.22 18.42 0.36
CA VAL A 227 23.75 17.06 0.61
C VAL A 227 23.49 16.11 -0.56
N GLY A 228 22.87 16.62 -1.63
CA GLY A 228 22.61 15.90 -2.86
C GLY A 228 21.42 16.46 -3.62
N SER A 229 21.08 15.82 -4.73
CA SER A 229 19.86 16.11 -5.48
C SER A 229 19.22 14.83 -5.99
N ALA A 230 17.93 14.90 -6.29
CA ALA A 230 17.17 13.79 -6.83
C ALA A 230 16.02 14.33 -7.70
N VAL A 231 15.58 13.54 -8.66
CA VAL A 231 14.43 13.91 -9.51
C VAL A 231 13.14 13.62 -8.75
N SER A 232 12.22 14.57 -8.79
CA SER A 232 10.84 14.39 -8.30
C SER A 232 9.92 15.29 -9.12
N GLY A 233 8.84 14.73 -9.64
CA GLY A 233 7.85 15.50 -10.39
C GLY A 233 7.09 16.54 -9.54
N THR A 234 7.18 16.48 -8.21
CA THR A 234 6.52 17.41 -7.28
C THR A 234 7.39 17.76 -6.08
N ALA A 235 7.08 18.89 -5.43
CA ALA A 235 7.76 19.30 -4.20
C ALA A 235 7.36 18.41 -3.01
N GLU A 236 6.15 17.88 -3.01
CA GLU A 236 5.63 16.94 -2.02
C GLU A 236 6.42 15.62 -2.06
N GLY A 237 6.80 15.14 -3.26
CA GLY A 237 7.63 13.94 -3.43
C GLY A 237 9.03 14.08 -2.84
N CYS A 238 9.57 15.30 -2.76
CA CYS A 238 10.89 15.55 -2.17
C CYS A 238 10.95 15.25 -0.67
N CYS A 239 9.80 15.25 0.01
CA CYS A 239 9.72 14.92 1.43
C CYS A 239 10.20 13.49 1.73
N ALA A 240 9.65 12.50 1.03
CA ALA A 240 10.04 11.10 1.20
C ALA A 240 11.49 10.85 0.75
N ILE A 241 11.91 11.51 -0.32
CA ILE A 241 13.28 11.42 -0.84
C ILE A 241 14.29 11.97 0.18
N CYS A 242 13.98 13.12 0.80
CA CYS A 242 14.82 13.69 1.84
C CYS A 242 14.85 12.79 3.09
N GLN A 243 13.72 12.22 3.51
CA GLN A 243 13.68 11.28 4.63
C GLN A 243 14.54 10.03 4.41
N ALA A 244 14.55 9.50 3.19
CA ALA A 244 15.35 8.33 2.84
C ALA A 244 16.86 8.65 2.76
N LYS A 245 17.23 9.93 2.60
CA LYS A 245 18.61 10.36 2.45
C LYS A 245 19.21 10.70 3.81
N THR A 246 20.15 9.87 4.28
CA THR A 246 20.93 10.17 5.49
C THR A 246 21.56 11.56 5.40
N GLY A 247 21.34 12.36 6.46
CA GLY A 247 21.82 13.72 6.56
C GLY A 247 20.96 14.78 5.89
N CYS A 248 19.82 14.43 5.28
CA CYS A 248 18.87 15.40 4.74
C CYS A 248 17.82 15.78 5.80
N LYS A 249 17.65 17.08 6.04
CA LYS A 249 16.69 17.66 6.99
C LYS A 249 15.76 18.69 6.35
N ALA A 250 16.06 19.10 5.11
CA ALA A 250 15.25 20.04 4.35
C ALA A 250 15.44 19.82 2.84
N TYR A 251 14.55 20.36 2.03
CA TYR A 251 14.71 20.36 0.58
C TYR A 251 14.16 21.64 -0.05
N THR A 252 14.74 22.02 -1.19
CA THR A 252 14.10 22.93 -2.16
C THR A 252 13.73 22.10 -3.39
N TRP A 253 12.50 22.16 -3.85
CA TRP A 253 12.12 21.65 -5.18
C TRP A 253 12.09 22.78 -6.20
N THR A 254 12.60 22.53 -7.40
CA THR A 254 12.48 23.44 -8.55
C THR A 254 12.04 22.70 -9.81
N ASN A 255 11.56 23.44 -10.81
CA ASN A 255 11.19 22.91 -12.12
C ASN A 255 12.38 22.48 -13.01
N TYR A 256 13.60 22.49 -12.47
CA TYR A 256 14.78 22.03 -13.20
C TYR A 256 14.63 20.55 -13.59
N ASN A 257 14.93 20.20 -14.85
CA ASN A 257 14.82 18.83 -15.40
C ASN A 257 13.47 18.14 -15.12
N SER A 258 12.35 18.84 -15.35
CA SER A 258 10.99 18.33 -15.09
C SER A 258 10.71 18.03 -13.61
N GLY A 259 11.50 18.62 -12.70
CA GLY A 259 11.31 18.55 -11.25
C GLY A 259 12.54 17.97 -10.54
N THR A 260 13.25 18.80 -9.80
CA THR A 260 14.46 18.42 -9.06
C THR A 260 14.33 18.82 -7.60
N CYS A 261 14.57 17.87 -6.69
CA CYS A 261 14.77 18.08 -5.26
C CYS A 261 16.24 18.37 -4.99
N TRP A 262 16.52 19.56 -4.46
CA TRP A 262 17.81 19.94 -3.90
C TRP A 262 17.79 19.64 -2.41
N LEU A 263 18.36 18.48 -2.04
CA LEU A 263 18.32 17.89 -0.70
C LEU A 263 19.36 18.58 0.19
N LYS A 264 18.97 18.97 1.40
CA LYS A 264 19.77 19.83 2.28
C LYS A 264 19.89 19.28 3.68
N SER A 265 21.02 19.53 4.31
CA SER A 265 21.29 19.14 5.70
C SER A 265 20.54 19.96 6.75
N GLY A 266 19.87 21.04 6.36
CA GLY A 266 19.03 21.88 7.21
C GLY A 266 18.57 23.14 6.49
N LYS A 267 17.62 23.86 7.09
CA LYS A 267 17.22 25.20 6.64
C LYS A 267 18.29 26.22 7.06
N SER A 268 18.84 26.98 6.11
CA SER A 268 19.80 28.06 6.35
C SER A 268 19.29 29.38 5.75
N GLY A 269 20.03 29.97 4.81
CA GLY A 269 19.60 31.15 4.07
C GLY A 269 18.37 30.84 3.22
N THR A 270 17.55 31.86 2.98
CA THR A 270 16.39 31.77 2.10
C THR A 270 16.46 32.88 1.06
N THR A 271 16.12 32.58 -0.18
CA THR A 271 15.99 33.57 -1.25
C THR A 271 14.65 33.41 -1.93
N SER A 272 14.02 34.52 -2.30
CA SER A 272 12.77 34.49 -3.05
C SER A 272 13.03 34.02 -4.48
N SER A 273 12.41 32.90 -4.87
CA SER A 273 12.47 32.35 -6.22
C SER A 273 11.09 31.83 -6.59
N SER A 274 10.47 32.44 -7.60
CA SER A 274 9.07 32.18 -7.99
C SER A 274 8.78 30.74 -8.44
N SER A 275 9.81 29.93 -8.67
CA SER A 275 9.70 28.53 -9.09
C SER A 275 10.19 27.53 -8.03
N ALA A 276 10.60 28.02 -6.86
CA ALA A 276 11.11 27.21 -5.77
C ALA A 276 10.01 26.91 -4.75
N ARG A 277 9.97 25.66 -4.28
CA ARG A 277 9.03 25.18 -3.26
C ARG A 277 9.82 24.42 -2.21
N SER A 278 9.91 24.94 -0.99
CA SER A 278 10.81 24.38 0.03
C SER A 278 10.05 23.83 1.23
N ALA A 279 10.57 22.77 1.86
CA ALA A 279 10.04 22.29 3.13
C ALA A 279 11.15 21.67 3.99
N GLN A 280 10.89 21.58 5.28
CA GLN A 280 11.75 20.86 6.22
C GLN A 280 11.17 19.45 6.42
N VAL A 281 12.04 18.47 6.58
CA VAL A 281 11.62 17.17 7.08
C VAL A 281 11.31 17.35 8.56
N SER A 282 10.02 17.30 8.89
CA SER A 282 9.56 17.16 10.25
C SER A 282 10.03 15.79 10.66
N SER A 283 11.18 15.73 11.32
CA SER A 283 11.42 14.64 12.25
C SER A 283 10.12 14.49 13.01
N SER A 284 9.45 13.35 12.88
CA SER A 284 8.28 13.04 13.68
C SER A 284 8.76 13.14 15.12
N SER A 285 8.63 14.33 15.69
CA SER A 285 8.48 14.47 17.11
C SER A 285 7.08 13.90 17.33
N THR A 286 7.01 12.58 17.46
CA THR A 286 6.30 12.08 18.63
C THR A 286 6.92 12.85 19.79
N SER A 287 6.24 13.93 20.15
CA SER A 287 6.31 14.53 21.45
C SER A 287 5.82 13.48 22.44
N THR A 288 6.65 12.47 22.66
CA THR A 288 6.93 11.97 23.99
C THR A 288 8.27 12.61 24.33
N THR A 289 8.19 13.65 25.15
CA THR A 289 9.24 14.58 25.50
C THR A 289 10.51 13.82 25.85
N CYS A 290 11.55 13.89 25.00
CA CYS A 290 12.87 13.43 25.40
C CYS A 290 13.48 14.52 26.29
N SER A 291 13.08 14.52 27.57
CA SER A 291 13.55 15.50 28.55
C SER A 291 15.01 15.21 28.90
N LEU A 292 15.90 16.06 28.42
CA LEU A 292 17.32 15.98 28.72
C LEU A 292 17.62 16.55 30.10
N VAL A 293 18.47 15.84 30.85
CA VAL A 293 18.96 16.24 32.16
C VAL A 293 20.48 16.34 32.06
N ASN A 294 20.99 17.55 32.19
CA ASN A 294 22.43 17.83 32.19
C ASN A 294 23.06 17.39 33.51
N ASP A 295 24.35 17.03 33.43
CA ASP A 295 25.22 16.65 34.54
C ASP A 295 24.69 15.46 35.35
N VAL A 296 23.95 14.56 34.71
CA VAL A 296 23.35 13.38 35.32
C VAL A 296 23.64 12.14 34.49
N ASP A 297 24.00 11.06 35.18
CA ASP A 297 24.14 9.70 34.69
C ASP A 297 23.02 8.82 35.27
N TYR A 298 22.35 8.03 34.42
CA TYR A 298 21.41 7.00 34.88
C TYR A 298 22.17 5.69 35.05
N LYS A 299 22.31 5.18 36.26
CA LYS A 299 23.10 3.96 36.49
C LYS A 299 22.30 2.68 36.27
N GLY A 300 22.90 1.72 35.57
CA GLY A 300 22.35 0.38 35.35
C GLY A 300 21.36 0.30 34.19
N ASN A 301 20.81 -0.91 33.99
CA ASN A 301 19.90 -1.26 32.89
C ASN A 301 20.50 -1.09 31.48
N ASP A 302 21.82 -1.14 31.35
CA ASP A 302 22.53 -0.94 30.09
C ASP A 302 22.18 -2.03 29.06
N LEU A 303 21.81 -1.58 27.86
CA LEU A 303 21.48 -2.43 26.71
C LEU A 303 22.61 -2.48 25.70
N ALA A 304 23.11 -1.31 25.33
CA ALA A 304 24.10 -1.13 24.27
C ALA A 304 24.73 0.26 24.39
N SER A 305 25.83 0.46 23.67
CA SER A 305 26.43 1.77 23.46
C SER A 305 26.47 2.09 21.97
N ALA A 306 26.24 3.35 21.62
CA ALA A 306 26.29 3.80 20.23
C ALA A 306 27.00 5.16 20.13
N PRO A 307 27.81 5.39 19.08
CA PRO A 307 28.41 6.69 18.84
C PRO A 307 27.33 7.70 18.44
N SER A 308 27.41 8.90 18.99
CA SER A 308 26.64 10.06 18.55
C SER A 308 27.53 11.04 17.80
N ALA A 309 26.97 11.78 16.84
CA ALA A 309 27.68 12.93 16.28
C ALA A 309 28.13 13.88 17.41
N PRO A 310 29.33 14.48 17.34
CA PRO A 310 29.84 15.37 18.38
C PRO A 310 29.05 16.68 18.39
N SER A 311 27.87 16.67 19.02
CA SER A 311 27.03 17.87 19.18
C SER A 311 27.13 18.48 20.57
N GLY A 312 27.80 17.81 21.52
CA GLY A 312 27.98 18.27 22.91
C GLY A 312 26.69 18.34 23.75
N THR A 313 25.54 18.03 23.16
CA THR A 313 24.21 18.27 23.76
C THR A 313 23.44 17.00 24.08
N GLY A 314 23.96 15.81 23.75
CA GLY A 314 23.26 14.54 23.95
C GLY A 314 21.95 14.36 23.16
N ALA A 315 21.49 15.38 22.43
CA ALA A 315 20.23 15.37 21.70
C ALA A 315 20.14 14.25 20.65
N GLY A 316 21.27 13.89 20.03
CA GLY A 316 21.34 12.77 19.09
C GLY A 316 21.07 11.41 19.73
N CYS A 317 21.26 11.25 21.05
CA CYS A 317 21.00 9.99 21.74
C CYS A 317 19.51 9.67 21.90
N CYS A 318 18.64 10.69 21.86
CA CYS A 318 17.20 10.47 21.84
C CYS A 318 16.78 9.64 20.62
N ASP A 319 17.28 10.00 19.44
CA ASP A 319 16.92 9.32 18.20
C ASP A 319 17.53 7.91 18.14
N ILE A 320 18.77 7.77 18.60
CA ILE A 320 19.45 6.47 18.68
C ILE A 320 18.72 5.52 19.63
N CYS A 321 18.28 6.00 20.81
CA CYS A 321 17.52 5.18 21.74
C CYS A 321 16.14 4.80 21.16
N ARG A 322 15.43 5.71 20.49
CA ARG A 322 14.16 5.37 19.80
C ARG A 322 14.31 4.30 18.73
N ALA A 323 15.41 4.34 17.97
CA ALA A 323 15.71 3.35 16.95
C ALA A 323 16.14 1.99 17.52
N THR A 324 16.45 1.93 18.82
CA THR A 324 16.96 0.73 19.48
C THR A 324 15.84 0.01 20.23
N SER A 325 15.49 -1.19 19.76
CA SER A 325 14.44 -1.99 20.38
C SER A 325 14.72 -2.23 21.86
N GLY A 326 13.74 -1.89 22.70
CA GLY A 326 13.82 -2.06 24.15
C GLY A 326 14.47 -0.90 24.90
N CYS A 327 15.03 0.11 24.21
CA CYS A 327 15.61 1.28 24.87
C CYS A 327 14.52 2.24 25.36
N LYS A 328 14.62 2.65 26.63
CA LYS A 328 13.71 3.57 27.32
C LYS A 328 14.43 4.73 27.99
N ALA A 329 15.76 4.67 28.11
CA ALA A 329 16.57 5.75 28.65
C ALA A 329 17.98 5.70 28.06
N PHE A 330 18.72 6.79 28.19
CA PHE A 330 20.13 6.83 27.82
C PHE A 330 20.91 7.81 28.70
N THR A 331 22.23 7.67 28.67
CA THR A 331 23.19 8.66 29.16
C THR A 331 24.21 8.93 28.08
N TRP A 332 24.40 10.18 27.71
CA TRP A 332 25.45 10.62 26.81
C TRP A 332 26.68 11.05 27.60
N THR A 333 27.87 10.74 27.09
CA THR A 333 29.16 11.19 27.63
C THR A 333 30.08 11.64 26.51
N SER A 334 31.06 12.49 26.81
CA SER A 334 32.08 12.93 25.86
C SER A 334 33.12 11.86 25.50
N GLN A 335 32.96 10.62 26.02
CA GLN A 335 33.87 9.53 25.73
C GLN A 335 33.91 9.22 24.23
N SER A 336 35.12 9.07 23.69
CA SER A 336 35.36 8.77 22.27
C SER A 336 34.75 9.77 21.27
N GLY A 337 34.62 11.04 21.67
CA GLY A 337 34.02 12.08 20.82
C GLY A 337 32.49 12.17 20.91
N GLY A 338 31.86 11.38 21.80
CA GLY A 338 30.42 11.40 22.05
C GLY A 338 29.82 9.99 21.97
N THR A 339 29.49 9.42 23.11
CA THR A 339 28.92 8.06 23.22
C THR A 339 27.59 8.09 23.96
N CYS A 340 26.57 7.45 23.39
CA CYS A 340 25.26 7.18 23.99
C CYS A 340 25.25 5.80 24.65
N TRP A 341 25.04 5.77 25.96
CA TRP A 341 24.84 4.57 26.75
C TRP A 341 23.35 4.29 26.88
N LEU A 342 22.83 3.41 26.02
CA LEU A 342 21.42 3.06 25.87
C LEU A 342 20.97 2.09 26.97
N LYS A 343 19.77 2.30 27.50
CA LYS A 343 19.25 1.57 28.66
C LYS A 343 17.81 1.12 28.46
N SER A 344 17.50 -0.04 29.02
CA SER A 344 16.17 -0.67 28.93
C SER A 344 15.13 -0.04 29.86
N ALA A 345 15.57 0.73 30.85
CA ALA A 345 14.75 1.49 31.78
C ALA A 345 15.58 2.65 32.35
N GLN A 346 14.90 3.69 32.85
CA GLN A 346 15.56 4.75 33.61
C GLN A 346 16.12 4.17 34.92
N GLY A 347 17.45 4.22 35.05
CA GLY A 347 18.17 3.79 36.25
C GLY A 347 18.20 4.86 37.35
N THR A 348 18.98 4.61 38.40
CA THR A 348 19.17 5.60 39.48
C THR A 348 20.00 6.78 38.99
N SER A 349 19.49 8.00 39.17
CA SER A 349 20.22 9.23 38.82
C SER A 349 21.43 9.44 39.73
N SER A 350 22.59 9.67 39.13
CA SER A 350 23.86 10.01 39.79
C SER A 350 24.41 11.29 39.16
N PRO A 351 24.89 12.27 39.95
CA PRO A 351 25.57 13.44 39.41
C PRO A 351 26.83 13.02 38.62
N LEU A 352 27.00 13.53 37.42
CA LEU A 352 28.18 13.34 36.58
C LEU A 352 28.37 14.53 35.65
N THR A 353 29.32 15.42 35.98
CA THR A 353 29.58 16.64 35.19
C THR A 353 29.94 16.32 33.74
N GLY A 354 29.25 16.95 32.79
CA GLY A 354 29.44 16.77 31.35
C GLY A 354 28.67 15.58 30.75
N ALA A 355 27.92 14.82 31.55
CA ALA A 355 26.99 13.82 31.04
C ALA A 355 25.62 14.45 30.75
N VAL A 356 24.89 13.89 29.78
CA VAL A 356 23.52 14.32 29.47
C VAL A 356 22.63 13.09 29.38
N SER A 357 21.67 12.94 30.29
CA SER A 357 20.75 11.80 30.30
C SER A 357 19.37 12.16 29.77
N GLY A 358 18.63 11.16 29.27
CA GLY A 358 17.27 11.33 28.79
C GLY A 358 16.45 10.06 28.91
N ALA A 359 15.13 10.20 29.02
CA ALA A 359 14.16 9.10 29.03
C ALA A 359 13.15 9.28 27.89
N ILE A 360 12.63 8.16 27.37
CA ILE A 360 11.71 8.08 26.22
C ILE A 360 10.50 7.23 26.60
#